data_AF-A0A1E5D6Z0-F1
#
_entry.id   AF-A0A1E5D6Z0-F1
#
_cell.length_a   1.000
_cell.length_b   1.000
_cell.length_c   1.000
_cell.angle_alpha   90.00
_cell.angle_beta   90.00
_cell.angle_gamma   90.00
#
_symmetry.space_group_name_H-M   'P 1'
#
loop_
_entity.id
_entity.type
_entity.pdbx_description
1 polymer ?
#
loop_
_entity_poly.entity_id
_entity_poly.type
_entity_poly.pdbx_seq_one_letter_code
_entity_poly.pdbx_strand_id
1 'polypeptide(L)' 'MNNIDNLLEQVGEVQATCKTAYRLRMGGSQQALQALRAKGYVYKLVVLTTGEELKLWVQAN' A
#
# COMPACT_ATOMS: atom_id res chain seq x y z
N MET A 1 12.04 -2.53 -16.48
CA MET A 1 12.10 -2.54 -15.00
C MET A 1 10.84 -1.87 -14.49
N ASN A 2 9.88 -2.64 -14.00
CA ASN A 2 8.63 -2.07 -13.46
C ASN A 2 8.92 -1.47 -12.09
N ASN A 3 9.13 -0.15 -12.04
CA ASN A 3 9.23 0.57 -10.78
C ASN A 3 7.90 0.43 -10.03
N ILE A 4 7.93 -0.27 -8.90
CA ILE A 4 6.78 -0.47 -8.01
C ILE A 4 6.21 0.88 -7.55
N ASP A 5 7.07 1.91 -7.47
CA ASP A 5 6.70 3.29 -7.16
C ASP A 5 5.70 3.91 -8.17
N ASN A 6 5.65 3.43 -9.41
CA ASN A 6 4.63 3.87 -10.38
C ASN A 6 3.30 3.12 -10.24
N LEU A 7 3.27 2.02 -9.49
CA LEU A 7 2.11 1.16 -9.29
C LEU A 7 1.38 1.48 -7.98
N LEU A 8 2.06 2.16 -7.06
CA LEU A 8 1.52 2.59 -5.79
C LEU A 8 1.23 4.09 -5.82
N GLU A 9 0.04 4.45 -5.36
CA GLU A 9 -0.35 5.82 -5.09
C GLU A 9 -0.43 5.99 -3.58
N GLN A 10 0.33 6.94 -3.04
CA GLN A 10 0.22 7.31 -1.64
C GLN A 10 -1.16 7.90 -1.39
N VAL A 11 -1.89 7.32 -0.44
CA VAL A 11 -3.22 7.79 -0.03
C VAL A 11 -3.14 8.59 1.26
N GLY A 12 -2.30 8.19 2.20
CA GLY A 12 -2.18 8.84 3.49
C GLY A 12 -1.29 8.05 4.45
N GLU A 13 -1.44 8.31 5.74
CA GLU A 13 -0.70 7.64 6.80
C GLU A 13 -1.66 6.87 7.72
N VAL A 14 -1.24 5.68 8.14
CA VAL A 14 -2.00 4.85 9.07
C VAL A 14 -1.88 5.41 10.48
N GLN A 15 -3.00 5.74 11.10
CA GLN A 15 -3.07 6.32 12.44
C GLN A 15 -2.33 5.48 13.49
N ALA A 16 -2.49 4.16 13.46
CA ALA A 16 -1.93 3.27 14.48
C ALA A 16 -0.40 3.07 14.40
N THR A 17 0.20 3.32 13.23
CA THR A 17 1.62 2.98 12.99
C THR A 17 2.43 4.12 12.39
N CYS A 18 1.79 5.25 12.07
CA CYS A 18 2.35 6.36 11.31
C CYS A 18 3.05 5.93 10.01
N LYS A 19 2.64 4.79 9.44
CA LYS A 19 3.19 4.27 8.19
C LYS A 19 2.41 4.80 7.01
N THR A 20 3.09 5.10 5.93
CA THR A 20 2.45 5.48 4.68
C THR A 20 1.62 4.32 4.12
N ALA A 21 0.37 4.60 3.81
CA ALA A 21 -0.57 3.70 3.18
C ALA A 21 -0.70 4.01 1.69
N TYR A 22 -0.70 2.96 0.88
CA TYR A 22 -0.68 3.04 -0.57
C TYR A 22 -1.87 2.31 -1.18
N ARG A 23 -2.40 2.87 -2.27
CA ARG A 23 -3.37 2.21 -3.15
C ARG A 23 -2.68 1.75 -4.41
N LEU A 24 -3.13 0.64 -4.96
CA LEU A 24 -2.67 0.17 -6.26
C LEU A 24 -3.30 1.06 -7.35
N ARG A 25 -2.50 1.74 -8.18
CA ARG A 25 -3.02 2.35 -9.41
C ARG A 25 -3.53 1.25 -10.33
N MET A 26 -4.62 1.52 -11.06
CA MET A 26 -5.26 0.55 -11.95
C MET A 26 -4.24 -0.13 -12.87
N GLY A 27 -4.36 -1.46 -13.01
CA GLY A 27 -3.47 -2.27 -13.85
C GLY A 27 -2.40 -3.04 -13.09
N GLY A 28 -2.48 -3.13 -11.75
CA GLY A 28 -1.57 -3.94 -10.96
C GLY A 28 -1.56 -5.40 -11.39
N SER A 29 -0.59 -5.73 -12.23
CA SER A 29 -0.38 -7.08 -12.75
C SER A 29 -0.03 -8.03 -11.60
N GLN A 30 -0.24 -9.34 -11.75
CA GLN A 30 0.16 -10.31 -10.73
C GLN A 30 1.63 -10.16 -10.30
N GLN A 31 2.51 -9.77 -11.21
CA GLN A 31 3.92 -9.45 -10.90
C GLN A 31 4.07 -8.26 -9.94
N ALA A 32 3.23 -7.22 -10.07
CA ALA A 32 3.24 -6.08 -9.16
C ALA A 32 2.84 -6.50 -7.74
N LEU A 33 1.78 -7.29 -7.64
CA LEU A 33 1.29 -7.83 -6.37
C LEU A 33 2.33 -8.75 -5.71
N GLN A 34 2.99 -9.60 -6.50
CA GLN A 34 4.09 -10.44 -6.00
C GLN A 34 5.28 -9.61 -5.55
N ALA A 35 5.67 -8.58 -6.31
CA ALA A 35 6.79 -7.71 -5.95
C ALA A 35 6.51 -6.89 -4.69
N LEU A 36 5.27 -6.43 -4.50
CA LEU A 36 4.82 -5.77 -3.27
C LEU A 36 4.97 -6.70 -2.07
N ARG A 37 4.47 -7.94 -2.18
CA ARG A 37 4.62 -8.95 -1.12
C ARG A 37 6.09 -9.28 -0.84
N ALA A 38 6.92 -9.40 -1.88
CA ALA A 38 8.36 -9.65 -1.75
C ALA A 38 9.10 -8.50 -1.05
N LYS A 39 8.62 -7.26 -1.20
CA LYS A 39 9.10 -6.07 -0.47
C LYS A 39 8.48 -5.91 0.92
N GLY A 40 7.65 -6.85 1.38
CA GLY A 40 7.02 -6.81 2.69
C GLY A 40 5.74 -5.97 2.76
N TYR A 41 5.18 -5.50 1.64
CA TYR A 41 3.88 -4.85 1.68
C TYR A 41 2.75 -5.86 1.92
N VAL A 42 1.84 -5.51 2.81
CA VAL A 42 0.65 -6.29 3.15
C VAL A 42 -0.61 -5.49 2.83
N TYR A 43 -1.58 -6.17 2.23
CA TYR A 43 -2.88 -5.57 1.94
C TYR A 43 -3.82 -5.84 3.10
N LYS A 44 -4.13 -4.81 3.88
CA LYS A 44 -4.99 -4.93 5.07
C LYS A 44 -5.87 -3.71 5.25
N LEU A 45 -6.90 -3.86 6.07
CA LEU A 45 -7.73 -2.75 6.50
C LEU A 45 -6.92 -1.88 7.46
N VAL A 46 -6.85 -0.59 7.20
CA VAL A 46 -6.13 0.38 8.02
C VAL A 46 -7.00 1.62 8.22
N VAL A 47 -6.86 2.24 9.39
CA VAL A 47 -7.45 3.54 9.67
C VAL A 47 -6.40 4.61 9.38
N LEU A 48 -6.75 5.54 8.50
CA LEU A 48 -5.91 6.68 8.16
C LEU A 48 -5.96 7.74 9.27
N THR A 49 -4.98 8.63 9.30
CA THR A 49 -4.95 9.79 10.21
C THR A 49 -6.14 10.74 10.00
N THR A 50 -6.79 10.69 8.84
CA THR A 50 -8.06 11.42 8.56
C THR A 50 -9.27 10.82 9.28
N GLY A 51 -9.13 9.64 9.90
CA GLY A 51 -10.23 8.88 10.50
C GLY A 51 -10.93 7.94 9.53
N GLU A 52 -10.52 7.91 8.26
CA GLU A 52 -11.10 7.02 7.25
C GLU A 52 -10.53 5.59 7.36
N GLU A 53 -11.42 4.60 7.32
CA GLU A 53 -11.04 3.18 7.30
C GLU A 53 -11.05 2.64 5.86
N LEU A 54 -9.88 2.26 5.35
CA LEU A 54 -9.71 1.82 3.97
C LEU A 54 -8.77 0.60 3.89
N LYS A 55 -9.01 -0.25 2.89
CA LYS A 55 -8.15 -1.42 2.62
C LYS A 55 -7.02 -0.99 1.70
N LEU A 56 -5.81 -0.91 2.24
CA LEU A 56 -4.64 -0.33 1.57
C LEU A 56 -3.42 -1.24 1.74
N TRP A 57 -2.43 -1.03 0.87
CA TRP A 57 -1.12 -1.64 0.98
C TRP A 57 -0.26 -0.83 1.95
N VAL A 58 0.32 -1.52 2.92
CA VAL A 58 1.22 -0.93 3.92
C VAL A 58 2.40 -1.85 4.12
N GLN A 59 3.58 -1.28 4.34
CA GLN A 59 4.78 -2.06 4.58
C GLN A 59 4.68 -2.76 5.95
N ALA A 60 4.62 -4.09 5.97
CA ALA A 60 4.94 -4.86 7.16
C ALA A 60 6.43 -4.64 7.45
N ASN A 61 6.76 -4.32 8.70
CA ASN A 61 8.14 -4.06 9.12
C ASN A 61 9.06 -5.22 8.76
#